data_AF-A0AB35SZ46-F1
#
_entry.id   AF-A0AB35SZ46-F1
#
_cell.length_a   1.000
_cell.length_b   1.000
_cell.length_c   1.000
_cell.angle_alpha   90.00
_cell.angle_beta   90.00
_cell.angle_gamma   90.00
#
_symmetry.space_group_name_H-M   'P 1'
#
loop_
_entity.id
_entity.type
_entity.pdbx_description
1 polymer ?
#
loop_
_entity_poly.entity_id
_entity_poly.type
_entity_poly.pdbx_seq_one_letter_code
_entity_poly.pdbx_strand_id
1 'polypeptide(L)' 'MRAALGGEPGPVLDLILYNAALRLWASGRGELRDAVRRARETVESGAALRFLGSLTA' A
#
# COMPACT_ATOMS: atom_id res chain seq x y z
N MET A 1 -4.25 -11.65 1.12
CA MET A 1 -3.88 -10.37 1.78
C MET A 1 -2.42 -10.34 2.22
N ARG A 2 -1.92 -11.26 3.07
CA ARG A 2 -0.51 -11.27 3.52
C ARG A 2 0.49 -11.36 2.35
N ALA A 3 0.26 -12.27 1.40
CA ALA A 3 1.04 -12.38 0.16
C ALA A 3 1.16 -11.04 -0.60
N ALA A 4 0.03 -10.41 -0.89
CA ALA A 4 -0.01 -9.10 -1.55
C ALA A 4 0.71 -7.99 -0.73
N LEU A 5 0.49 -7.92 0.59
CA LEU A 5 1.22 -6.98 1.45
C LEU A 5 2.71 -7.29 1.59
N GLY A 6 3.13 -8.51 1.22
CA GLY A 6 4.52 -8.93 1.06
C GLY A 6 5.09 -8.66 -0.35
N GLY A 7 4.33 -8.01 -1.24
CA GLY A 7 4.77 -7.62 -2.58
C GLY A 7 4.50 -8.64 -3.69
N GLU A 8 3.79 -9.73 -3.41
CA GLU A 8 3.45 -10.71 -4.45
C GLU A 8 2.55 -10.06 -5.54
N PRO A 9 2.96 -10.08 -6.82
CA PRO A 9 2.22 -9.43 -7.89
C PRO A 9 0.88 -10.14 -8.15
N GLY A 10 -0.15 -9.35 -8.45
CA GLY A 10 -1.47 -9.87 -8.81
C GLY A 10 -2.60 -8.88 -8.51
N PRO A 11 -3.84 -9.23 -8.89
CA PRO A 11 -4.98 -8.30 -8.82
C PRO A 11 -5.30 -7.83 -7.39
N VAL A 12 -4.97 -8.64 -6.37
CA VAL A 12 -5.14 -8.25 -4.96
C VAL A 12 -4.16 -7.15 -4.57
N LEU A 13 -2.90 -7.23 -5.04
CA LEU A 13 -1.92 -6.17 -4.82
C LEU A 13 -2.35 -4.89 -5.56
N ASP A 14 -2.82 -5.01 -6.79
CA ASP A 14 -3.30 -3.86 -7.57
C ASP A 14 -4.46 -3.13 -6.87
N LEU A 15 -5.43 -3.89 -6.35
CA LEU A 15 -6.55 -3.33 -5.59
C LEU A 15 -6.10 -2.59 -4.33
N ILE A 16 -5.12 -3.16 -3.60
CA ILE A 16 -4.55 -2.53 -2.40
C ILE A 16 -3.84 -1.23 -2.77
N LEU A 17 -2.97 -1.25 -3.78
CA LEU A 17 -2.22 -0.08 -4.23
C LEU A 17 -3.15 1.02 -4.72
N TYR A 18 -4.17 0.69 -5.52
CA TYR A 18 -5.19 1.62 -5.97
C TYR A 18 -5.89 2.31 -4.79
N ASN A 19 -6.41 1.53 -3.85
CA ASN A 19 -7.15 2.05 -2.71
C ASN A 19 -6.27 2.87 -1.75
N ALA A 20 -5.01 2.46 -1.55
CA ALA A 20 -4.07 3.18 -0.71
C ALA A 20 -3.68 4.52 -1.35
N ALA A 21 -3.34 4.50 -2.64
CA ALA A 21 -3.01 5.72 -3.39
C ALA A 21 -4.17 6.71 -3.40
N LEU A 22 -5.40 6.24 -3.61
CA LEU A 22 -6.59 7.11 -3.61
C LEU A 22 -6.78 7.81 -2.26
N ARG A 23 -6.58 7.10 -1.14
CA ARG A 23 -6.67 7.69 0.21
C ARG A 23 -5.54 8.67 0.50
N LEU A 24 -4.31 8.34 0.08
CA LEU A 24 -3.17 9.24 0.23
C LEU A 24 -3.37 10.54 -0.57
N TRP A 25 -3.84 10.44 -1.81
CA TRP A 25 -4.17 11.61 -2.64
C TRP A 25 -5.32 12.43 -2.06
N ALA A 26 -6.41 11.77 -1.64
CA ALA A 26 -7.58 12.44 -1.05
C ALA A 26 -7.26 13.16 0.27
N SER A 27 -6.17 12.81 0.96
CA SER A 27 -5.70 13.54 2.15
C SER A 27 -5.12 14.94 1.86
N GLY A 28 -5.09 15.35 0.59
CA GLY A 28 -4.72 16.71 0.17
C GLY A 28 -3.21 16.95 0.08
N ARG A 29 -2.39 15.90 -0.08
CA ARG A 29 -0.94 16.04 -0.23
C ARG A 29 -0.43 15.52 -1.57
N GLY A 30 -0.06 16.44 -2.45
CA GLY A 30 0.71 16.16 -3.68
C GLY A 30 -0.09 15.52 -4.81
N GLU A 31 0.65 15.15 -5.86
CA GLU A 31 0.11 14.53 -7.07
C GLU A 31 -0.30 13.08 -6.84
N LEU A 32 -1.30 12.59 -7.59
CA LEU A 32 -1.72 11.19 -7.52
C LEU A 32 -0.54 10.22 -7.78
N ARG A 33 0.39 10.60 -8.66
CA ARG A 33 1.60 9.82 -8.95
C ARG A 33 2.46 9.60 -7.71
N ASP A 34 2.61 10.62 -6.86
CA ASP A 34 3.35 10.50 -5.60
C ASP A 34 2.62 9.60 -4.60
N ALA A 35 1.29 9.67 -4.56
CA ALA A 35 0.49 8.77 -3.74
C ALA A 35 0.64 7.31 -4.15
N VAL A 36 0.62 7.01 -5.46
CA VAL A 36 0.88 5.67 -6.00
C VAL A 36 2.29 5.20 -5.65
N ARG A 37 3.31 6.05 -5.86
CA ARG A 37 4.70 5.75 -5.53
C ARG A 37 4.86 5.41 -4.05
N ARG A 38 4.32 6.24 -3.14
CA ARG A 38 4.37 5.99 -1.69
C ARG A 38 3.66 4.71 -1.28
N ALA A 39 2.50 4.41 -1.88
CA ALA A 39 1.79 3.16 -1.62
C ALA A 39 2.64 1.94 -2.00
N ARG A 40 3.29 1.99 -3.16
CA ARG A 40 4.20 0.95 -3.65
C ARG A 40 5.41 0.77 -2.75
N GLU A 41 6.13 1.85 -2.43
CA GLU A 41 7.28 1.85 -1.50
C GLU A 41 6.92 1.25 -0.13
N THR A 42 5.70 1.51 0.36
CA THR A 42 5.23 0.98 1.66
C THR A 42 5.02 -0.54 1.63
N VAL A 43 4.57 -1.10 0.51
CA VAL A 43 4.45 -2.55 0.32
C VAL A 43 5.81 -3.19 0.08
N GLU A 44 6.62 -2.64 -0.83
CA GLU A 44 7.94 -3.17 -1.20
C GLU A 44 8.93 -3.18 -0.03
N SER A 45 8.86 -2.20 0.87
CA SER A 45 9.65 -2.17 2.10
C SER A 45 9.17 -3.14 3.20
N GLY A 46 8.06 -3.85 2.96
CA GLY A 46 7.39 -4.71 3.94
C GLY A 46 6.76 -3.97 5.12
N ALA A 47 6.74 -2.64 5.10
CA ALA A 47 6.19 -1.83 6.19
C ALA A 47 4.69 -2.12 6.40
N ALA A 48 3.94 -2.27 5.32
CA ALA A 48 2.52 -2.61 5.37
C ALA A 48 2.27 -3.96 6.07
N LEU A 49 3.08 -4.98 5.76
CA LEU A 49 2.96 -6.31 6.37
C LEU A 49 3.34 -6.30 7.85
N ARG A 50 4.40 -5.57 8.23
CA ARG A 50 4.79 -5.38 9.64
C ARG A 50 3.69 -4.68 10.43
N PHE A 51 3.10 -3.63 9.87
CA PHE A 51 2.00 -2.90 10.50
C PHE A 51 0.75 -3.78 10.69
N LEU A 52 0.39 -4.60 9.70
CA LEU A 52 -0.68 -5.59 9.88
C LEU A 52 -0.35 -6.54 11.04
N GLY A 53 0.90 -7.01 11.12
CA GLY A 53 1.38 -7.84 12.23
C GLY A 53 1.18 -7.20 13.60
N SER A 54 1.45 -5.90 13.74
CA SER A 54 1.27 -5.18 15.01
C SER A 54 -0.18 -4.93 15.42
N LEU A 55 -1.13 -5.00 14.48
CA LEU A 55 -2.56 -4.84 14.78
C LEU A 55 -3.25 -6.15 15.18
N THR A 56 -2.64 -7.28 14.84
CA THR A 56 -3.21 -8.63 15.05
C THR A 56 -2.47 -9.43 16.13
N ALA A 57 -1.50 -8.81 16.79
CA ALA A 57 -0.80 -9.36 17.96
C ALA A 57 -1.54 -8.96 19.24
#